data_AF-A0A822YD42-F1
#
_entry.id   AF-A0A822YD42-F1
#
_cell.length_a   1.000
_cell.length_b   1.000
_cell.length_c   1.000
_cell.angle_alpha   90.00
_cell.angle_beta   90.00
_cell.angle_gamma   90.00
#
_symmetry.space_group_name_H-M   'P 1'
#
loop_
_entity.id
_entity.type
_entity.pdbx_description
1 polymer ?
#
loop_
_entity_poly.entity_id
_entity_poly.type
_entity_poly.pdbx_seq_one_letter_code
_entity_poly.pdbx_strand_id
1 'polypeptide(L)'
;MINQINKKRQTTSLKISRVFGRETDKGNIVELLMKTDEPKEENFGVLTIVGMGGLGKTTLAQLVYNDEKVKVHFDLKAWFCKSEEFDVAKITNGIIESVSREPHDLTSLDALQGKLKEIFDCSRRWLE
;
A
#
# COMPACT_ATOMS: atom_id res chain seq x y z
N MET A 1 -12.18 32.94 19.02
CA MET A 1 -12.18 32.36 17.66
C MET A 1 -11.08 31.30 17.62
N ILE A 2 -11.39 30.05 17.98
CA ILE A 2 -10.41 28.96 17.91
C ILE A 2 -10.38 28.50 16.46
N ASN A 3 -9.35 28.90 15.72
CA ASN A 3 -9.02 28.25 14.45
C ASN A 3 -8.65 26.80 14.79
N GLN A 4 -9.63 25.90 14.69
CA GLN A 4 -9.35 24.48 14.55
C GLN A 4 -8.58 24.33 13.25
N ILE A 5 -7.25 24.31 13.38
CA ILE A 5 -6.35 23.77 12.38
C ILE A 5 -6.94 22.40 12.04
N ASN A 6 -7.48 22.27 10.84
CA ASN A 6 -7.98 21.04 10.26
C ASN A 6 -6.77 20.11 10.07
N LYS A 7 -6.21 19.58 11.18
CA LYS A 7 -5.05 18.70 11.18
C LYS A 7 -5.54 17.33 10.74
N LYS A 8 -5.63 17.17 9.42
CA LYS A 8 -6.14 15.99 8.74
C LYS A 8 -5.31 14.78 9.13
N ARG A 9 -5.99 13.69 9.45
CA ARG A 9 -5.38 12.48 9.97
C ARG A 9 -4.67 11.74 8.84
N GLN A 10 -3.36 11.95 8.72
CA GLN A 10 -2.50 11.11 7.90
C GLN A 10 -2.29 9.76 8.58
N THR A 11 -2.05 8.72 7.78
CA THR A 11 -1.70 7.39 8.30
C THR A 11 -0.43 6.90 7.64
N THR A 12 0.40 6.21 8.42
CA THR A 12 1.66 5.63 7.97
C THR A 12 1.57 4.12 8.03
N SER A 13 2.52 3.41 7.39
CA SER A 13 2.63 1.97 7.50
C SER A 13 3.13 1.48 8.87
N LEU A 14 3.51 2.38 9.79
CA LEU A 14 4.14 2.02 11.06
C LEU A 14 3.23 1.13 11.91
N LYS A 15 3.83 0.11 12.53
CA LYS A 15 3.15 -0.88 13.36
C LYS A 15 2.47 -0.19 14.54
N ILE A 16 1.17 -0.45 14.71
CA ILE A 16 0.40 -0.01 15.88
C ILE A 16 0.70 -0.97 17.04
N SER A 17 0.87 -0.43 18.25
CA SER A 17 1.38 -1.18 19.41
C SER A 17 0.45 -2.30 19.89
N ARG A 18 -0.88 -2.10 19.84
CA ARG A 18 -1.82 -3.13 20.29
C ARG A 18 -3.18 -3.01 19.61
N VAL A 19 -3.61 -4.08 18.96
CA VAL A 19 -4.95 -4.24 18.38
C VAL A 19 -5.47 -5.60 18.84
N PHE A 20 -6.76 -5.68 19.15
CA PHE A 20 -7.42 -6.89 19.64
C PHE A 20 -8.68 -7.17 18.83
N GLY A 21 -9.08 -8.44 18.76
CA GLY A 21 -10.35 -8.86 18.16
C GLY A 21 -10.38 -8.74 16.64
N ARG A 22 -9.21 -8.65 16.01
CA ARG A 22 -9.03 -8.54 14.54
C ARG A 22 -8.23 -9.69 13.96
N GLU A 23 -7.93 -10.71 14.78
CA GLU A 23 -7.12 -11.85 14.40
C GLU A 23 -7.75 -12.64 13.25
N THR A 24 -9.06 -12.90 13.33
CA THR A 24 -9.82 -13.59 12.28
C THR A 24 -9.88 -12.79 10.99
N ASP A 25 -10.26 -11.51 11.07
CA ASP A 25 -10.34 -10.62 9.89
C ASP A 25 -8.98 -10.53 9.17
N LYS A 26 -7.91 -10.35 9.95
CA LYS A 26 -6.53 -10.31 9.43
C LYS A 26 -6.17 -11.64 8.77
N GLY A 27 -6.47 -12.76 9.43
CA GLY A 27 -6.18 -14.11 8.94
C GLY A 27 -6.82 -14.38 7.57
N ASN A 28 -8.11 -14.08 7.44
CA ASN A 28 -8.85 -14.28 6.19
C ASN A 28 -8.27 -13.45 5.03
N ILE A 29 -7.90 -12.19 5.31
CA ILE A 29 -7.29 -11.32 4.29
C ILE A 29 -5.90 -11.83 3.90
N VAL A 30 -5.07 -12.21 4.87
CA VAL A 30 -3.74 -12.76 4.58
C VAL A 30 -3.86 -14.03 3.76
N GLU A 31 -4.75 -14.94 4.10
CA GLU A 31 -4.99 -16.16 3.32
C GLU A 31 -5.38 -15.82 1.88
N LEU A 32 -6.30 -14.87 1.67
CA LEU A 32 -6.70 -14.43 0.34
C LEU A 32 -5.53 -13.85 -0.46
N LEU A 33 -4.66 -13.06 0.17
CA LEU A 33 -3.48 -12.49 -0.48
C LEU A 33 -2.40 -13.52 -0.82
N MET A 34 -2.35 -14.65 -0.10
CA MET A 34 -1.40 -15.74 -0.35
C MET A 34 -1.89 -16.74 -1.39
N LYS A 35 -3.17 -16.67 -1.82
CA LYS A 35 -3.69 -17.56 -2.86
C LYS A 35 -3.00 -17.22 -4.18
N THR A 36 -2.24 -18.17 -4.70
CA THR A 36 -1.64 -18.10 -6.02
C THR A 36 -2.66 -18.62 -7.02
N ASP A 37 -3.26 -17.74 -7.82
CA ASP A 37 -4.06 -18.18 -8.96
C ASP A 37 -3.13 -18.71 -10.06
N GLU A 38 -3.62 -19.68 -10.85
CA GLU A 38 -2.97 -20.08 -12.09
C GLU A 38 -2.82 -18.85 -13.01
N PRO A 39 -1.70 -18.72 -13.75
CA PRO A 39 -1.41 -17.52 -14.52
C PRO A 39 -2.52 -17.25 -15.55
N LYS A 40 -3.30 -16.20 -15.32
CA LYS A 40 -4.28 -15.64 -16.26
C LYS A 40 -3.71 -14.39 -16.93
N GLU A 41 -4.22 -14.09 -18.13
CA GLU A 41 -3.74 -13.00 -19.00
C GLU A 41 -3.78 -11.59 -18.35
N GLU A 42 -4.64 -11.38 -17.34
CA GLU A 42 -4.68 -10.16 -16.53
C GLU A 42 -4.35 -10.48 -15.07
N ASN A 43 -3.06 -10.43 -14.73
CA ASN A 43 -2.56 -10.93 -13.44
C ASN A 43 -2.52 -9.83 -12.35
N PHE A 44 -3.65 -9.22 -12.01
CA PHE A 44 -3.75 -8.32 -10.85
C PHE A 44 -5.06 -8.53 -10.07
N GLY A 45 -4.96 -8.47 -8.73
CA GLY A 45 -6.10 -8.59 -7.81
C GLY A 45 -6.34 -7.31 -7.03
N VAL A 46 -7.61 -6.99 -6.75
CA VAL A 46 -8.00 -5.82 -5.93
C VAL A 46 -8.81 -6.30 -4.73
N LEU A 47 -8.37 -5.92 -3.52
CA LEU A 47 -9.09 -6.18 -2.28
C LEU A 47 -9.54 -4.86 -1.63
N THR A 48 -10.85 -4.71 -1.45
CA THR A 48 -11.45 -3.51 -0.86
C THR A 48 -11.96 -3.78 0.55
N ILE A 49 -11.57 -2.95 1.53
CA ILE A 49 -12.10 -2.98 2.91
C ILE A 49 -13.16 -1.88 3.07
N VAL A 50 -14.43 -2.27 3.20
CA VAL A 50 -15.58 -1.36 3.29
C VAL A 50 -16.19 -1.39 4.70
N GLY A 51 -16.79 -0.27 5.12
CA GLY A 51 -17.48 -0.16 6.39
C GLY A 51 -17.65 1.28 6.85
N MET A 52 -18.46 1.50 7.88
CA MET A 52 -18.69 2.82 8.48
C MET A 52 -17.39 3.49 8.98
N GLY A 53 -17.44 4.82 9.13
CA GLY A 53 -16.37 5.59 9.76
C GLY A 53 -16.07 5.09 11.18
N GLY A 54 -14.81 5.15 11.61
CA GLY A 54 -14.42 4.74 12.96
C GLY A 54 -14.27 3.24 13.22
N LEU A 55 -14.68 2.36 12.29
CA LEU A 55 -14.56 0.89 12.48
C LEU A 55 -13.12 0.33 12.47
N GLY A 56 -12.12 1.16 12.19
CA GLY A 56 -10.72 0.71 12.16
C GLY A 56 -10.32 0.00 10.85
N LYS A 57 -10.93 0.34 9.72
CA LYS A 57 -10.55 -0.20 8.39
C LYS A 57 -9.07 -0.02 8.08
N THR A 58 -8.56 1.19 8.27
CA THR A 58 -7.12 1.49 8.10
C THR A 58 -6.26 0.72 9.08
N THR A 59 -6.72 0.52 10.31
CA THR A 59 -6.04 -0.32 11.31
C THR A 59 -5.92 -1.76 10.84
N LEU A 60 -6.98 -2.34 10.27
CA LEU A 60 -6.95 -3.69 9.71
C LEU A 60 -5.99 -3.78 8.52
N ALA A 61 -6.02 -2.81 7.60
CA ALA A 61 -5.06 -2.74 6.49
C ALA A 61 -3.61 -2.66 6.98
N GLN A 62 -3.32 -1.87 8.04
CA GLN A 62 -1.98 -1.78 8.64
C GLN A 62 -1.54 -3.10 9.27
N LEU A 63 -2.46 -3.84 9.91
CA LEU A 63 -2.16 -5.17 10.47
C LEU A 63 -1.78 -6.17 9.38
N VAL A 64 -2.53 -6.20 8.28
CA VAL A 64 -2.26 -7.06 7.13
C VAL A 64 -0.95 -6.68 6.45
N TYR A 65 -0.75 -5.38 6.16
CA TYR A 65 0.45 -4.88 5.50
C TYR A 65 1.74 -5.25 6.25
N ASN A 66 1.68 -5.27 7.59
CA ASN A 66 2.79 -5.59 8.46
C ASN A 66 2.88 -7.08 8.84
N ASP A 67 2.00 -7.94 8.33
CA ASP A 67 2.05 -9.37 8.60
C ASP A 67 3.31 -9.99 7.98
N GLU A 68 3.96 -10.91 8.69
CA GLU A 68 5.21 -11.50 8.24
C GLU A 68 5.04 -12.31 6.95
N LYS A 69 3.90 -13.00 6.78
CA LYS A 69 3.63 -13.74 5.53
C LYS A 69 3.53 -12.78 4.34
N VAL A 70 2.85 -11.65 4.53
CA VAL A 70 2.71 -10.60 3.51
C VAL A 70 4.06 -9.93 3.23
N LYS A 71 4.93 -9.74 4.22
CA LYS A 71 6.29 -9.21 4.01
C LYS A 71 7.18 -10.16 3.21
N VAL A 72 7.07 -11.47 3.45
CA VAL A 72 7.89 -12.47 2.76
C VAL A 72 7.38 -12.74 1.35
N HIS A 73 6.06 -12.68 1.12
CA HIS A 73 5.46 -12.99 -0.17
C HIS A 73 5.59 -11.87 -1.21
N PHE A 74 5.55 -10.60 -0.78
CA PHE A 74 5.61 -9.45 -1.69
C PHE A 74 6.94 -8.70 -1.53
N ASP A 75 7.79 -8.78 -2.56
CA ASP A 75 9.09 -8.09 -2.60
C ASP A 75 8.93 -6.57 -2.52
N LEU A 76 7.93 -6.05 -3.24
CA LEU A 76 7.61 -4.63 -3.31
C LEU A 76 6.28 -4.36 -2.61
N LYS A 77 6.29 -3.39 -1.70
CA LYS A 77 5.09 -2.91 -1.01
C LYS A 77 5.15 -1.40 -0.79
N ALA A 78 4.08 -0.71 -1.12
CA ALA A 78 3.92 0.72 -0.85
C ALA A 78 2.73 0.98 0.07
N TRP A 79 2.83 2.01 0.91
CA TRP A 79 1.71 2.51 1.71
C TRP A 79 1.50 3.98 1.43
N PHE A 80 0.30 4.34 1.00
CA PHE A 80 -0.05 5.73 0.71
C PHE A 80 -1.37 6.10 1.37
N CYS A 81 -1.39 7.24 2.07
CA CYS A 81 -2.61 7.81 2.63
C CYS A 81 -3.06 8.98 1.75
N LYS A 82 -4.27 8.90 1.21
CA LYS A 82 -4.86 9.98 0.42
C LYS A 82 -4.87 11.30 1.22
N SER A 83 -4.17 12.31 0.71
CA SER A 83 -4.40 13.72 1.06
C SER A 83 -5.54 14.27 0.20
N GLU A 84 -6.07 15.46 0.52
CA GLU A 84 -7.22 16.04 -0.19
C GLU A 84 -6.99 16.26 -1.69
N GLU A 85 -5.73 16.46 -2.11
CA GLU A 85 -5.37 16.58 -3.50
C GLU A 85 -5.07 15.20 -4.09
N PHE A 86 -5.97 14.73 -4.94
CA PHE A 86 -5.70 13.58 -5.79
C PHE A 86 -4.79 14.03 -6.94
N ASP A 87 -3.49 13.96 -6.69
CA ASP A 87 -2.45 14.27 -7.68
C ASP A 87 -1.72 12.97 -8.04
N VAL A 88 -1.94 12.52 -9.27
CA VAL A 88 -1.38 11.26 -9.78
C VAL A 88 0.15 11.28 -9.77
N ALA A 89 0.77 12.43 -10.06
CA ALA A 89 2.23 12.55 -10.04
C ALA A 89 2.75 12.44 -8.60
N LYS A 90 2.14 13.13 -7.63
CA LYS A 90 2.51 13.01 -6.21
C LYS A 90 2.32 11.59 -5.67
N ILE A 91 1.23 10.92 -6.04
CA ILE A 91 0.96 9.53 -5.65
C ILE A 91 2.02 8.60 -6.24
N THR A 92 2.28 8.73 -7.55
CA THR A 92 3.27 7.89 -8.25
C THR A 92 4.65 8.09 -7.65
N ASN A 93 5.06 9.34 -7.39
CA ASN A 93 6.34 9.63 -6.77
C ASN A 93 6.44 9.04 -5.35
N GLY A 94 5.39 9.18 -4.53
CA GLY A 94 5.35 8.59 -3.19
C GLY A 94 5.43 7.06 -3.20
N ILE A 95 4.87 6.40 -4.21
CA ILE A 95 5.03 4.95 -4.41
C ILE A 95 6.48 4.63 -4.76
N ILE A 96 7.07 5.33 -5.72
CA ILE A 96 8.47 5.14 -6.14
C ILE A 96 9.42 5.31 -4.96
N GLU A 97 9.29 6.39 -4.17
CA GLU A 97 10.09 6.61 -2.97
C GLU A 97 9.90 5.48 -1.95
N SER A 98 8.66 5.00 -1.78
CA SER A 98 8.36 3.91 -0.85
C SER A 98 8.98 2.57 -1.25
N VAL A 99 9.10 2.28 -2.56
CA VAL A 99 9.62 0.98 -3.05
C VAL A 99 11.12 1.02 -3.35
N SER A 100 11.64 2.13 -3.87
CA SER A 100 13.06 2.30 -4.19
C SER A 100 13.91 2.65 -2.98
N ARG A 101 13.31 3.30 -1.96
CA ARG A 101 14.00 3.90 -0.79
C ARG A 101 15.00 4.99 -1.17
N GLU A 102 14.89 5.55 -2.36
CA GLU A 102 15.73 6.65 -2.85
C GLU A 102 14.87 7.86 -3.23
N PRO A 103 15.33 9.09 -2.94
CA PRO A 103 14.65 10.29 -3.43
C PRO A 103 14.79 10.38 -4.94
N HIS A 104 13.70 10.73 -5.63
CA HIS A 104 13.69 10.89 -7.09
C HIS A 104 13.10 12.25 -7.47
N ASP A 105 13.79 12.95 -8.37
CA ASP A 105 13.41 14.30 -8.85
C ASP A 105 12.72 14.24 -10.21
N LEU A 106 11.82 13.27 -10.39
CA LEU A 106 11.04 13.12 -11.61
C LEU A 106 9.76 13.95 -11.51
N THR A 107 9.58 14.87 -12.45
CA THR A 107 8.46 15.83 -12.43
C THR A 107 7.38 15.51 -13.47
N SER A 108 7.72 14.83 -14.56
CA SER A 108 6.73 14.43 -15.57
C SER A 108 6.10 13.09 -15.23
N LEU A 109 4.80 12.97 -15.46
CA LEU A 109 4.06 11.72 -15.23
C LEU A 109 4.60 10.57 -16.08
N ASP A 110 5.02 10.85 -17.31
CA ASP A 110 5.60 9.86 -18.22
C ASP A 110 6.89 9.25 -17.65
N ALA A 111 7.81 10.10 -17.14
CA ALA A 111 9.05 9.63 -16.54
C ALA A 111 8.78 8.84 -15.24
N LEU A 112 7.82 9.30 -14.42
CA LEU A 112 7.40 8.58 -13.22
C LEU A 112 6.84 7.19 -13.55
N GLN A 113 5.95 7.09 -14.54
CA GLN A 113 5.37 5.82 -14.97
C GLN A 113 6.43 4.89 -15.60
N GLY A 114 7.35 5.43 -16.40
CA GLY A 114 8.50 4.70 -16.94
C GLY A 114 9.37 4.11 -15.83
N LYS A 115 9.70 4.91 -14.82
CA LYS A 115 10.49 4.44 -13.67
C LYS A 115 9.76 3.37 -12.85
N LEU A 116 8.46 3.55 -12.63
CA LEU A 116 7.65 2.57 -11.90
C LEU A 116 7.61 1.23 -12.65
N LYS A 117 7.50 1.26 -13.99
CA LYS A 117 7.58 0.07 -14.84
C LYS A 117 8.92 -0.63 -14.70
N GLU A 118 10.05 0.10 -14.78
CA GLU A 118 11.39 -0.47 -14.58
C GLU A 118 11.53 -1.19 -13.24
N ILE A 119 11.00 -0.61 -12.16
CA ILE A 119 11.04 -1.19 -10.82
C ILE A 119 10.27 -2.53 -10.77
N PHE A 120 9.06 -2.58 -11.34
CA PHE A 120 8.25 -3.81 -11.37
C PHE A 120 8.84 -4.89 -12.30
N ASP A 121 9.39 -4.50 -13.45
CA ASP A 121 10.04 -5.43 -14.38
C ASP A 121 11.32 -6.03 -13.76
N CYS A 122 12.09 -5.22 -13.01
CA CYS A 122 13.27 -5.69 -12.30
C CYS A 122 12.89 -6.68 -11.19
N SER A 123 11.81 -6.42 -10.44
CA SER A 123 11.30 -7.34 -9.40
C SER A 123 10.92 -8.72 -9.97
N ARG A 124 10.30 -8.78 -11.16
CA ARG A 124 9.95 -10.06 -11.80
C ARG A 124 11.16 -10.87 -12.24
N ARG A 125 12.25 -10.21 -12.65
CA ARG A 125 13.47 -10.86 -13.13
C ARG A 125 14.21 -11.66 -12.04
N TRP A 126 13.92 -11.43 -10.76
CA TRP A 126 14.50 -12.21 -9.65
C TRP A 126 13.74 -13.53 -9.36
N LEU A 127 12.60 -13.74 -10.02
CA LEU A 127 11.74 -14.92 -9.83
C LEU A 127 11.85 -15.96 -10.96
N GLU A 128 12.69 -15.70 -11.97
CA GLU A 128 13.08 -16.62 -13.06
C GLU A 128 14.52 -17.11 -12.85
#